data_AF-A0A0F9DHM5-F1
#
_entry.id   AF-A0A0F9DHM5-F1
#
_cell.length_a   1.000
_cell.length_b   1.000
_cell.length_c   1.000
_cell.angle_alpha   90.00
_cell.angle_beta   90.00
_cell.angle_gamma   90.00
#
_symmetry.space_group_name_H-M   'P 1'
#
loop_
_entity.id
_entity.type
_entity.pdbx_description
1 polymer ?
#
loop_
_entity_poly.entity_id
_entity_poly.type
_entity_poly.pdbx_seq_one_letter_code
_entity_poly.pdbx_strand_id
1 'polypeptide(L)'
;YTRKNCIYIPLSMAQWPYQELKELIAHELFHIVSTNNPEFRNKWYAKLGFFPCPKLEIPKEFKNLYVTNPDTVGKNCYVEFQDNGTQVKAVPFLYSETPYRGGYFFRYLHFSFLVSELKKNEWLPVYEAQLPKLIDAPQKLYQICEEIDPYNNQHRLHPEEILAYYWSFLPFLETELEYNKRIFIKKISDLLQH
;
A
#
# COMPACT_ATOMS: atom_id res chain seq x y z
N TYR A 1 -1.50 12.33 4.34
CA TYR A 1 -1.54 13.69 4.96
C TYR A 1 -0.83 13.76 6.31
N THR A 2 -0.37 12.62 6.82
CA THR A 2 0.31 12.47 8.09
C THR A 2 1.78 12.88 7.99
N ARG A 3 2.26 13.62 8.99
CA ARG A 3 3.70 13.82 9.21
C ARG A 3 3.99 13.63 10.68
N LYS A 4 4.75 12.58 11.00
CA LYS A 4 4.98 12.13 12.38
C LYS A 4 3.64 11.86 13.08
N ASN A 5 3.34 12.62 14.14
CA ASN A 5 2.13 12.45 14.95
C ASN A 5 1.08 13.54 14.67
N CYS A 6 1.15 14.18 13.50
CA CYS A 6 0.26 15.27 13.13
C CYS A 6 -0.42 14.99 11.78
N ILE A 7 -1.71 15.31 11.70
CA ILE A 7 -2.49 15.27 10.47
C ILE A 7 -2.59 16.71 9.94
N TYR A 8 -2.15 16.95 8.71
CA TYR A 8 -2.22 18.26 8.08
C TYR A 8 -3.37 18.27 7.07
N ILE A 9 -4.39 19.08 7.30
CA ILE A 9 -5.56 19.15 6.43
C ILE A 9 -5.51 20.48 5.66
N PRO A 10 -5.46 20.47 4.32
CA PRO A 10 -5.59 21.70 3.54
C PRO A 10 -6.90 22.42 3.87
N LEU A 11 -6.87 23.76 3.90
CA LEU A 11 -8.06 24.54 4.28
C LEU A 11 -9.27 24.25 3.39
N SER A 12 -9.05 23.95 2.11
CA SER A 12 -10.10 23.54 1.18
C SER A 12 -10.78 22.23 1.57
N MET A 13 -10.06 21.31 2.23
CA MET A 13 -10.59 20.03 2.71
C MET A 13 -11.23 20.14 4.08
N ALA A 14 -10.83 21.13 4.88
CA ALA A 14 -11.47 21.41 6.17
C ALA A 14 -12.94 21.84 6.03
N GLN A 15 -13.36 22.24 4.82
CA GLN A 15 -14.74 22.60 4.50
C GLN A 15 -15.54 21.43 3.92
N TRP A 16 -14.95 20.24 3.79
CA TRP A 16 -15.65 19.06 3.29
C TRP A 16 -16.79 18.64 4.24
N PRO A 17 -17.80 17.91 3.73
CA PRO A 17 -18.83 17.32 4.56
C PRO A 17 -18.24 16.52 5.73
N TYR A 18 -18.89 16.57 6.88
CA TYR A 18 -18.39 15.94 8.11
C TYR A 18 -18.01 14.47 7.94
N GLN A 19 -18.79 13.71 7.16
CA GLN A 19 -18.53 12.29 6.93
C GLN A 19 -17.27 12.06 6.09
N GLU A 20 -17.02 12.87 5.07
CA GLU A 20 -15.78 12.79 4.27
C GLU A 20 -14.56 13.19 5.10
N LEU A 21 -14.70 14.23 5.92
CA LEU A 21 -13.62 14.66 6.84
C LEU A 21 -13.34 13.60 7.91
N LYS A 22 -14.38 12.98 8.46
CA LYS A 22 -14.28 11.88 9.43
C LYS A 22 -13.54 10.68 8.83
N GLU A 23 -13.86 10.30 7.60
CA GLU A 23 -13.17 9.23 6.87
C GLU A 23 -11.68 9.57 6.68
N LEU A 24 -11.37 10.77 6.17
CA LEU A 24 -9.99 11.23 5.99
C LEU A 24 -9.21 11.20 7.30
N ILE A 25 -9.77 11.75 8.38
CA ILE A 25 -9.12 11.79 9.69
C ILE A 25 -8.89 10.37 10.22
N ALA A 26 -9.87 9.46 10.08
CA ALA A 26 -9.73 8.08 10.53
C ALA A 26 -8.66 7.32 9.74
N HIS A 27 -8.55 7.55 8.42
CA HIS A 27 -7.51 7.00 7.56
C HIS A 27 -6.11 7.47 8.02
N GLU A 28 -5.93 8.77 8.19
CA GLU A 28 -4.65 9.35 8.60
C GLU A 28 -4.27 8.97 10.04
N LEU A 29 -5.25 8.82 10.93
CA LEU A 29 -5.02 8.33 12.29
C LEU A 29 -4.48 6.89 12.28
N PHE A 30 -4.91 6.04 11.34
CA PHE A 30 -4.34 4.70 11.20
C PHE A 30 -2.83 4.77 10.92
N HIS A 31 -2.38 5.66 10.02
CA HIS A 31 -0.95 5.83 9.74
C HIS A 31 -0.15 6.27 10.97
N ILE A 32 -0.72 7.12 11.83
CA ILE A 32 -0.08 7.51 13.10
C ILE A 32 0.04 6.29 14.02
N VAL A 33 -1.05 5.52 14.19
CA VAL A 33 -1.07 4.33 15.05
C VAL A 33 -0.08 3.28 14.54
N SER A 34 -0.09 2.97 13.24
CA SER A 34 0.79 1.96 12.63
C SER A 34 2.26 2.36 12.66
N THR A 35 2.57 3.66 12.64
CA THR A 35 3.93 4.20 12.77
C THR A 35 4.45 4.04 14.20
N ASN A 36 3.62 4.39 15.19
CA ASN A 36 4.01 4.34 16.60
C ASN A 36 3.88 2.96 17.24
N ASN A 37 3.20 2.02 16.58
CA ASN A 37 3.03 0.65 17.06
C ASN A 37 3.37 -0.38 15.97
N PRO A 38 4.67 -0.67 15.75
CA PRO A 38 5.11 -1.66 14.76
C PRO A 38 4.58 -3.07 15.01
N GLU A 39 4.36 -3.46 16.26
CA GLU A 39 3.79 -4.77 16.60
C GLU A 39 2.36 -4.89 16.10
N PHE A 40 1.53 -3.88 16.38
CA PHE A 40 0.17 -3.79 15.82
C PHE A 40 0.21 -3.85 14.29
N ARG A 41 1.03 -3.00 13.65
CA ARG A 41 1.14 -2.96 12.19
C ARG A 41 1.51 -4.31 11.61
N ASN A 42 2.60 -4.93 12.11
CA ASN A 42 3.10 -6.19 11.58
C ASN A 42 2.11 -7.34 11.79
N LYS A 43 1.38 -7.34 12.92
CA LYS A 43 0.31 -8.32 13.18
C LYS A 43 -0.79 -8.25 12.11
N TRP A 44 -1.23 -7.05 11.73
CA TRP A 44 -2.28 -6.89 10.73
C TRP A 44 -1.77 -7.09 9.30
N TYR A 45 -0.54 -6.68 9.01
CA TYR A 45 0.11 -6.99 7.72
C TYR A 45 0.20 -8.50 7.48
N ALA A 46 0.56 -9.27 8.51
CA ALA A 46 0.70 -10.72 8.41
C ALA A 46 -0.63 -11.41 8.04
N LYS A 47 -1.77 -10.89 8.49
CA LYS A 47 -3.10 -11.38 8.09
C LYS A 47 -3.41 -11.16 6.61
N LEU A 48 -2.78 -10.15 6.00
CA LEU A 48 -2.84 -9.91 4.56
C LEU A 48 -1.74 -10.68 3.79
N GLY A 49 -0.91 -11.47 4.47
CA GLY A 49 0.22 -12.19 3.88
C GLY A 49 1.50 -11.38 3.73
N PHE A 50 1.59 -10.19 4.34
CA PHE A 50 2.76 -9.33 4.28
C PHE A 50 3.59 -9.43 5.56
N PHE A 51 4.90 -9.59 5.41
CA PHE A 51 5.82 -9.77 6.53
C PHE A 51 6.86 -8.66 6.54
N PRO A 52 7.29 -8.16 7.71
CA PRO A 52 8.27 -7.08 7.79
C PRO A 52 9.62 -7.49 7.19
N CYS A 53 10.28 -6.56 6.50
CA CYS A 53 11.65 -6.74 6.02
C CYS A 53 12.54 -5.53 6.31
N PRO A 54 13.87 -5.71 6.27
CA PRO A 54 14.81 -4.60 6.12
C PRO A 54 14.55 -3.74 4.89
N LYS A 55 15.28 -2.62 4.81
CA LYS A 55 15.18 -1.70 3.68
C LYS A 55 15.57 -2.41 2.37
N LEU A 56 14.80 -2.15 1.33
CA LEU A 56 15.06 -2.55 -0.04
C LEU A 56 16.15 -1.67 -0.67
N GLU A 57 17.12 -2.29 -1.34
CA GLU A 57 18.00 -1.58 -2.26
C GLU A 57 17.25 -1.31 -3.57
N ILE A 58 17.08 -0.03 -3.91
CA ILE A 58 16.37 0.37 -5.13
C ILE A 58 17.27 0.09 -6.34
N PRO A 59 16.81 -0.70 -7.35
CA PRO A 59 17.59 -0.93 -8.55
C PRO A 59 17.95 0.37 -9.26
N LYS A 60 19.16 0.45 -9.80
CA LYS A 60 19.70 1.67 -10.46
C LYS A 60 18.83 2.11 -11.64
N GLU A 61 18.16 1.17 -12.30
CA GLU A 61 17.23 1.36 -13.41
C GLU A 61 16.04 2.26 -12.99
N PHE A 62 15.66 2.19 -11.72
CA PHE A 62 14.55 2.96 -11.15
C PHE A 62 15.02 4.21 -10.39
N LYS A 63 16.29 4.60 -10.43
CA LYS A 63 16.82 5.73 -9.62
C LYS A 63 16.00 7.03 -9.73
N ASN A 64 15.51 7.34 -10.92
CA ASN A 64 14.69 8.53 -11.20
C ASN A 64 13.22 8.22 -11.45
N LEU A 65 12.81 6.97 -11.25
CA LEU A 65 11.47 6.46 -11.54
C LEU A 65 10.80 5.83 -10.31
N TYR A 66 11.57 5.53 -9.26
CA TYR A 66 11.05 5.04 -7.99
C TYR A 66 10.21 6.13 -7.33
N VAL A 67 9.03 5.76 -6.88
CA VAL A 67 8.10 6.65 -6.21
C VAL A 67 7.94 6.20 -4.77
N THR A 68 8.14 7.13 -3.84
CA THR A 68 7.88 6.87 -2.42
C THR A 68 6.43 7.23 -2.09
N ASN A 69 5.74 6.35 -1.37
CA ASN A 69 4.54 6.74 -0.62
C ASN A 69 5.01 7.21 0.77
N PRO A 70 4.78 8.47 1.16
CA PRO A 70 5.19 8.98 2.48
C PRO A 70 4.59 8.18 3.63
N ASP A 71 3.39 7.62 3.47
CA ASP A 71 2.69 6.86 4.50
C ASP A 71 3.28 5.45 4.69
N THR A 72 4.12 4.97 3.76
CA THR A 72 4.79 3.65 3.86
C THR A 72 6.27 3.74 4.23
N VAL A 73 6.81 4.95 4.43
CA VAL A 73 8.24 5.15 4.76
C VAL A 73 8.59 4.43 6.06
N GLY A 74 9.57 3.52 5.99
CA GLY A 74 10.01 2.71 7.14
C GLY A 74 9.07 1.53 7.48
N LYS A 75 8.04 1.29 6.68
CA LYS A 75 7.08 0.18 6.83
C LYS A 75 7.32 -0.90 5.77
N ASN A 76 8.60 -1.19 5.51
CA ASN A 76 8.99 -2.17 4.48
C ASN A 76 8.44 -3.55 4.84
N CYS A 77 7.85 -4.20 3.84
CA CYS A 77 7.34 -5.56 3.96
C CYS A 77 7.60 -6.35 2.68
N TYR A 78 7.46 -7.66 2.75
CA TYR A 78 7.51 -8.56 1.61
C TYR A 78 6.32 -9.52 1.66
N VAL A 79 6.03 -10.13 0.52
CA VAL A 79 5.08 -11.22 0.37
C VAL A 79 5.77 -12.37 -0.37
N GLU A 80 5.26 -13.58 -0.17
CA GLU A 80 5.75 -14.79 -0.84
C GLU A 80 4.84 -15.13 -2.02
N PHE A 81 5.46 -15.31 -3.19
CA PHE A 81 4.80 -15.71 -4.43
C PHE A 81 5.23 -17.11 -4.84
N GLN A 82 4.34 -17.81 -5.57
CA GLN A 82 4.72 -18.96 -6.37
C GLN A 82 5.01 -18.46 -7.80
N ASP A 83 6.26 -18.57 -8.23
CA ASP A 83 6.71 -18.19 -9.58
C ASP A 83 7.37 -19.40 -10.24
N ASN A 84 6.77 -19.90 -11.33
CA ASN A 84 7.22 -21.10 -12.05
C ASN A 84 7.53 -22.31 -11.15
N GLY A 85 6.69 -22.54 -10.12
CA GLY A 85 6.85 -23.64 -9.17
C GLY A 85 7.92 -23.42 -8.10
N THR A 86 8.55 -22.24 -8.07
CA THR A 86 9.50 -21.83 -7.03
C THR A 86 8.86 -20.76 -6.14
N GLN A 87 9.03 -20.90 -4.84
CA GLN A 87 8.64 -19.86 -3.91
C GLN A 87 9.66 -18.71 -3.96
N VAL A 88 9.20 -17.51 -4.26
CA VAL A 88 10.02 -16.30 -4.29
C VAL A 88 9.47 -15.26 -3.33
N LYS A 89 10.36 -14.42 -2.79
CA LYS A 89 9.98 -13.29 -1.96
C LYS A 89 10.05 -12.02 -2.77
N ALA A 90 9.05 -11.16 -2.62
CA ALA A 90 9.01 -9.90 -3.34
C ALA A 90 8.47 -8.76 -2.48
N VAL A 91 9.03 -7.57 -2.69
CA VAL A 91 8.74 -6.35 -1.92
C VAL A 91 7.80 -5.47 -2.73
N PRO A 92 6.72 -4.91 -2.15
CA PRO A 92 5.91 -3.89 -2.80
C PRO A 92 6.75 -2.76 -3.39
N PHE A 93 6.57 -2.50 -4.68
CA PHE A 93 7.40 -1.59 -5.44
C PHE A 93 6.53 -0.63 -6.26
N LEU A 94 6.56 0.65 -5.86
CA LEU A 94 5.85 1.72 -6.54
C LEU A 94 6.86 2.51 -7.38
N TYR A 95 6.59 2.64 -8.68
CA TYR A 95 7.48 3.29 -9.62
C TYR A 95 6.67 3.95 -10.74
N SER A 96 7.37 4.64 -11.64
CA SER A 96 6.82 5.11 -12.89
C SER A 96 7.55 4.49 -14.08
N GLU A 97 6.81 4.23 -15.16
CA GLU A 97 7.42 3.77 -16.41
C GLU A 97 8.14 4.90 -17.16
N THR A 98 7.75 6.16 -16.91
CA THR A 98 8.31 7.32 -17.61
C THR A 98 8.56 8.50 -16.68
N PRO A 99 9.52 9.39 -16.99
CA PRO A 99 9.72 10.61 -16.20
C PRO A 99 8.46 11.47 -16.16
N TYR A 100 8.16 12.05 -14.99
CA TYR A 100 7.03 12.96 -14.83
C TYR A 100 7.20 14.22 -15.69
N ARG A 101 6.19 14.55 -16.50
CA ARG A 101 6.18 15.73 -17.40
C ARG A 101 5.01 16.68 -17.13
N GLY A 102 4.40 16.59 -15.95
CA GLY A 102 3.19 17.35 -15.60
C GLY A 102 1.90 16.54 -15.79
N GLY A 103 0.77 17.19 -15.51
CA GLY A 103 -0.55 16.54 -15.56
C GLY A 103 -0.88 15.72 -14.32
N TYR A 104 -1.85 14.81 -14.45
CA TYR A 104 -2.37 14.04 -13.34
C TYR A 104 -1.35 13.00 -12.85
N PHE A 105 -0.76 13.28 -11.68
CA PHE A 105 0.35 12.52 -11.10
C PHE A 105 0.09 11.02 -11.00
N PHE A 106 -1.10 10.60 -10.55
CA PHE A 106 -1.38 9.18 -10.29
C PHE A 106 -1.41 8.31 -11.55
N ARG A 107 -1.59 8.89 -12.75
CA ARG A 107 -1.48 8.15 -14.04
C ARG A 107 -0.08 7.58 -14.29
N TYR A 108 0.93 8.13 -13.63
CA TYR A 108 2.31 7.68 -13.77
C TYR A 108 2.66 6.53 -12.84
N LEU A 109 1.79 6.16 -11.90
CA LEU A 109 2.11 5.19 -10.86
C LEU A 109 1.80 3.77 -11.30
N HIS A 110 2.82 2.92 -11.18
CA HIS A 110 2.75 1.48 -11.36
C HIS A 110 3.18 0.81 -10.07
N PHE A 111 2.38 -0.16 -9.62
CA PHE A 111 2.63 -0.96 -8.44
C PHE A 111 2.86 -2.40 -8.86
N SER A 112 4.03 -2.91 -8.51
CA SER A 112 4.41 -4.29 -8.72
C SER A 112 5.12 -4.81 -7.47
N PHE A 113 5.65 -6.02 -7.57
CA PHE A 113 6.42 -6.67 -6.54
C PHE A 113 7.82 -6.96 -7.07
N LEU A 114 8.83 -6.32 -6.48
CA LEU A 114 10.22 -6.52 -6.86
C LEU A 114 10.77 -7.76 -6.15
N VAL A 115 11.06 -8.80 -6.92
CA VAL A 115 11.66 -10.04 -6.40
C VAL A 115 13.02 -9.71 -5.82
N SER A 116 13.22 -10.13 -4.57
CA SER A 116 14.36 -9.68 -3.79
C SER A 116 14.78 -10.77 -2.80
N GLU A 117 16.06 -10.78 -2.47
CA GLU A 117 16.67 -11.74 -1.55
C GLU A 117 17.36 -11.02 -0.39
N LEU A 118 17.29 -11.62 0.80
CA LEU A 118 17.96 -11.09 1.98
C LEU A 118 19.44 -11.45 1.95
N LYS A 119 20.31 -10.44 1.87
CA LYS A 119 21.77 -10.58 1.95
C LYS A 119 22.33 -9.54 2.92
N LYS A 120 23.04 -9.99 3.96
CA LYS A 120 23.73 -9.11 4.95
C LYS A 120 22.83 -7.99 5.52
N ASN A 121 21.60 -8.33 5.90
CA ASN A 121 20.57 -7.38 6.40
C ASN A 121 20.01 -6.38 5.38
N GLU A 122 20.29 -6.54 4.11
CA GLU A 122 19.70 -5.74 3.04
C GLU A 122 18.88 -6.64 2.11
N TRP A 123 17.76 -6.12 1.62
CA TRP A 123 16.99 -6.80 0.58
C TRP A 123 17.50 -6.34 -0.77
N LEU A 124 18.17 -7.25 -1.47
CA LEU A 124 18.78 -6.98 -2.76
C LEU A 124 17.85 -7.45 -3.88
N PRO A 125 17.65 -6.64 -4.93
CA PRO A 125 16.84 -7.03 -6.07
C PRO A 125 17.45 -8.21 -6.82
N VAL A 126 16.62 -9.16 -7.20
CA VAL A 126 16.98 -10.25 -8.11
C VAL A 126 16.85 -9.76 -9.54
N TYR A 127 17.82 -10.11 -10.39
CA TYR A 127 17.82 -9.75 -11.81
C TYR A 127 17.57 -10.99 -12.67
N GLU A 128 16.78 -10.82 -13.72
CA GLU A 128 16.52 -11.81 -14.77
C GLU A 128 16.81 -11.14 -16.12
N ALA A 129 17.65 -11.78 -16.95
CA ALA A 129 18.10 -11.21 -18.23
C ALA A 129 18.66 -9.76 -18.12
N GLN A 130 19.38 -9.45 -17.03
CA GLN A 130 19.95 -8.13 -16.71
C GLN A 130 18.94 -7.03 -16.35
N LEU A 131 17.65 -7.37 -16.16
CA LEU A 131 16.63 -6.45 -15.67
C LEU A 131 16.15 -6.84 -14.28
N PRO A 132 15.76 -5.88 -13.41
CA PRO A 132 15.15 -6.21 -12.13
C PRO A 132 13.88 -7.05 -12.34
N LYS A 133 13.78 -8.17 -11.62
CA LYS A 133 12.65 -9.09 -11.75
C LYS A 133 11.44 -8.54 -11.01
N LEU A 134 10.42 -8.14 -11.76
CA LEU A 134 9.14 -7.67 -11.25
C LEU A 134 8.06 -8.74 -11.42
N ILE A 135 7.17 -8.85 -10.44
CA ILE A 135 5.95 -9.64 -10.51
C ILE A 135 4.78 -8.66 -10.41
N ASP A 136 3.83 -8.75 -11.34
CA ASP A 136 2.62 -7.94 -11.28
C ASP A 136 1.82 -8.24 -10.01
N ALA A 137 1.09 -7.24 -9.51
CA ALA A 137 0.22 -7.47 -8.37
C ALA A 137 -0.76 -8.62 -8.66
N PRO A 138 -0.96 -9.57 -7.73
CA PRO A 138 -1.92 -10.65 -7.93
C PRO A 138 -3.28 -10.08 -8.31
N GLN A 139 -3.96 -10.70 -9.29
CA GLN A 139 -5.31 -10.29 -9.68
C GLN A 139 -6.27 -10.22 -8.47
N LYS A 140 -6.12 -11.15 -7.52
CA LYS A 140 -6.90 -11.16 -6.28
C LYS A 140 -6.68 -9.88 -5.45
N LEU A 141 -5.46 -9.36 -5.38
CA LEU A 141 -5.16 -8.12 -4.64
C LEU A 141 -5.81 -6.91 -5.30
N TYR A 142 -5.74 -6.82 -6.63
CA TYR A 142 -6.46 -5.80 -7.40
C TYR A 142 -7.97 -5.88 -7.16
N GLN A 143 -8.56 -7.08 -7.28
CA GLN A 143 -9.98 -7.30 -7.02
C GLN A 143 -10.38 -6.93 -5.60
N ILE A 144 -9.50 -7.10 -4.60
CA ILE A 144 -9.80 -6.69 -3.23
C ILE A 144 -9.87 -5.16 -3.10
N CYS A 145 -9.08 -4.43 -3.87
CA CYS A 145 -8.92 -2.99 -3.73
C CYS A 145 -9.68 -2.16 -4.77
N GLU A 146 -10.33 -2.80 -5.75
CA GLU A 146 -11.02 -2.12 -6.85
C GLU A 146 -12.10 -1.13 -6.36
N GLU A 147 -12.77 -1.44 -5.24
CA GLU A 147 -13.81 -0.59 -4.66
C GLU A 147 -13.31 0.73 -4.10
N ILE A 148 -12.08 0.72 -3.57
CA ILE A 148 -11.42 1.91 -3.05
C ILE A 148 -10.55 2.57 -4.12
N ASP A 149 -10.29 1.89 -5.25
CA ASP A 149 -9.46 2.37 -6.36
C ASP A 149 -10.13 2.35 -7.74
N PRO A 150 -11.24 3.10 -7.94
CA PRO A 150 -12.01 3.06 -9.19
C PRO A 150 -11.26 3.62 -10.41
N TYR A 151 -10.13 4.29 -10.20
CA TYR A 151 -9.29 4.84 -11.27
C TYR A 151 -8.02 4.04 -11.50
N ASN A 152 -7.88 2.87 -10.83
CA ASN A 152 -6.70 2.01 -10.92
C ASN A 152 -5.39 2.76 -10.60
N ASN A 153 -5.45 3.69 -9.64
CA ASN A 153 -4.27 4.34 -9.08
C ASN A 153 -3.60 3.35 -8.12
N GLN A 154 -2.75 2.47 -8.64
CA GLN A 154 -2.23 1.27 -7.97
C GLN A 154 -1.46 1.48 -6.64
N HIS A 155 -1.25 2.72 -6.19
CA HIS A 155 -0.66 3.06 -4.89
C HIS A 155 -1.41 2.47 -3.68
N ARG A 156 -2.71 2.17 -3.81
CA ARG A 156 -3.57 1.63 -2.75
C ARG A 156 -3.34 0.15 -2.44
N LEU A 157 -2.49 -0.53 -3.21
CA LEU A 157 -2.23 -1.97 -3.07
C LEU A 157 -1.19 -2.29 -1.99
N HIS A 158 -0.55 -1.29 -1.39
CA HIS A 158 0.31 -1.50 -0.23
C HIS A 158 -0.54 -1.85 1.01
N PRO A 159 -0.14 -2.83 1.86
CA PRO A 159 -0.94 -3.25 3.01
C PRO A 159 -1.27 -2.11 4.00
N GLU A 160 -0.39 -1.11 4.09
CA GLU A 160 -0.64 0.12 4.85
C GLU A 160 -1.92 0.84 4.40
N GLU A 161 -2.10 1.03 3.10
CA GLU A 161 -3.23 1.74 2.51
C GLU A 161 -4.50 0.91 2.62
N ILE A 162 -4.39 -0.40 2.32
CA ILE A 162 -5.51 -1.35 2.44
C ILE A 162 -6.10 -1.30 3.84
N LEU A 163 -5.25 -1.38 4.87
CA LEU A 163 -5.68 -1.34 6.26
C LEU A 163 -6.12 0.06 6.69
N ALA A 164 -5.52 1.13 6.19
CA ALA A 164 -5.95 2.50 6.48
C ALA A 164 -7.36 2.78 5.95
N TYR A 165 -7.68 2.36 4.72
CA TYR A 165 -9.03 2.42 4.18
C TYR A 165 -10.01 1.56 4.98
N TYR A 166 -9.64 0.31 5.29
CA TYR A 166 -10.48 -0.56 6.10
C TYR A 166 -10.81 0.07 7.45
N TRP A 167 -9.78 0.57 8.15
CA TRP A 167 -9.90 1.26 9.42
C TRP A 167 -10.78 2.51 9.33
N SER A 168 -10.63 3.30 8.25
CA SER A 168 -11.37 4.54 8.08
C SER A 168 -12.88 4.34 8.00
N PHE A 169 -13.35 3.16 7.60
CA PHE A 169 -14.78 2.87 7.48
C PHE A 169 -15.40 2.27 8.75
N LEU A 170 -14.61 1.73 9.68
CA LEU A 170 -15.11 1.14 10.93
C LEU A 170 -15.96 2.07 11.80
N PRO A 171 -15.72 3.39 11.86
CA PRO A 171 -16.53 4.30 12.66
C PRO A 171 -17.92 4.63 12.08
N PHE A 172 -18.29 4.08 10.92
CA PHE A 172 -19.55 4.37 10.23
C PHE A 172 -20.56 3.25 10.44
N LEU A 173 -21.84 3.61 10.54
CA LEU A 173 -22.93 2.64 10.43
C LEU A 173 -23.00 2.11 9.00
N GLU A 174 -23.47 0.88 8.84
CA GLU A 174 -23.60 0.28 7.50
C GLU A 174 -24.49 1.13 6.57
N THR A 175 -25.53 1.77 7.10
CA THR A 175 -26.43 2.65 6.34
C THR A 175 -25.78 3.97 5.90
N GLU A 176 -24.66 4.36 6.50
CA GLU A 176 -23.89 5.55 6.13
C GLU A 176 -22.86 5.25 5.02
N LEU A 177 -22.61 3.97 4.73
CA LEU A 177 -21.59 3.55 3.79
C LEU A 177 -22.16 3.25 2.40
N GLU A 178 -21.47 3.78 1.39
CA GLU A 178 -21.70 3.43 0.00
C GLU A 178 -21.51 1.92 -0.23
N TYR A 179 -22.16 1.40 -1.27
CA TYR A 179 -22.17 -0.05 -1.56
C TYR A 179 -20.77 -0.63 -1.77
N ASN A 180 -19.91 0.05 -2.53
CA ASN A 180 -18.50 -0.33 -2.75
C ASN A 180 -17.70 -0.37 -1.43
N LYS A 181 -17.86 0.62 -0.54
CA LYS A 181 -17.17 0.62 0.76
C LYS A 181 -17.58 -0.56 1.62
N ARG A 182 -18.87 -0.94 1.61
CA ARG A 182 -19.36 -2.13 2.32
C ARG A 182 -18.78 -3.43 1.78
N ILE A 183 -18.68 -3.56 0.44
CA ILE A 183 -18.01 -4.71 -0.17
C ILE A 183 -16.55 -4.79 0.27
N PHE A 184 -15.82 -3.68 0.20
CA PHE A 184 -14.42 -3.62 0.61
C PHE A 184 -14.24 -4.06 2.07
N ILE A 185 -15.04 -3.52 3.00
CA ILE A 185 -15.00 -3.90 4.43
C ILE A 185 -15.22 -5.39 4.58
N LYS A 186 -16.20 -5.97 3.88
CA LYS A 186 -16.48 -7.40 3.94
C LYS A 186 -15.29 -8.22 3.45
N LYS A 187 -14.75 -7.90 2.26
CA LYS A 187 -13.58 -8.58 1.68
C LYS A 187 -12.38 -8.57 2.65
N ILE A 188 -12.09 -7.41 3.24
CA ILE A 188 -10.98 -7.30 4.20
C ILE A 188 -11.30 -8.00 5.52
N SER A 189 -12.50 -7.86 6.08
CA SER A 189 -12.90 -8.53 7.31
C SER A 189 -12.77 -10.06 7.20
N ASP A 190 -13.17 -10.63 6.06
CA ASP A 190 -13.05 -12.08 5.82
C ASP A 190 -11.57 -12.51 5.84
N LEU A 191 -10.68 -11.74 5.21
CA LEU A 191 -9.23 -12.00 5.25
C LEU A 191 -8.65 -11.87 6.66
N LEU A 192 -9.19 -10.95 7.47
CA LEU A 192 -8.69 -10.67 8.81
C LEU A 192 -9.18 -11.66 9.88
N GLN A 193 -10.21 -12.46 9.60
CA GLN A 193 -10.73 -13.48 10.51
C GLN A 193 -10.01 -14.83 10.40
N HIS A 194 -9.29 -15.05 9.30
CA HIS A 194 -8.43 -16.22 9.08
C HIS A 194 -6.97 -15.93 9.48
#